data_AF-A0A226MWZ0-F1
#
_entry.id   AF-A0A226MWZ0-F1
#
_cell.length_a   1.000
_cell.length_b   1.000
_cell.length_c   1.000
_cell.angle_alpha   90.00
_cell.angle_beta   90.00
_cell.angle_gamma   90.00
#
_symmetry.space_group_name_H-M   'P 1'
#
loop_
_entity.id
_entity.type
_entity.pdbx_description
1 polymer ?
#
loop_
_entity_poly.entity_id
_entity_poly.type
_entity_poly.pdbx_seq_one_letter_code
_entity_poly.pdbx_strand_id
1 'polypeptide(L)'
;MPVVLQSSRFSIFFFLSCSSWGDFLLDVIPGLVFSTAKEDVALRTSIPRKLLMQVDIAGSTEKLSSILRMLADRLENTGELRASDMRKDFIMNRLPPCLGCNSDSLTPGGKLPKLDSKIRLQFRDHAVITVEPDQDNSDDVRKEMVYVYHSLRNRRETHMMGTEDDDTASMEGAAQQTPHGLRFPLSYLDALKQIWSGSTVCVKELQLTSAEEKENLALALWTECLIEVF
;
A
#
# COMPACT_ATOMS: atom_id res chain seq x y z
N MET A 1 -58.21 0.77 -11.96
CA MET A 1 -57.05 0.82 -11.03
C MET A 1 -55.79 0.78 -11.88
N PRO A 2 -55.04 1.88 -12.06
CA PRO A 2 -53.82 1.87 -12.84
C PRO A 2 -52.68 1.28 -11.99
N VAL A 3 -51.93 0.34 -12.54
CA VAL A 3 -50.71 -0.20 -11.93
C VAL A 3 -49.58 0.81 -12.20
N VAL A 4 -49.12 1.50 -11.16
CA VAL A 4 -47.95 2.36 -11.25
C VAL A 4 -46.71 1.47 -11.30
N LEU A 5 -46.06 1.38 -12.46
CA LEU A 5 -44.74 0.78 -12.58
C LEU A 5 -43.72 1.73 -11.95
N GLN A 6 -43.29 1.41 -10.73
CA GLN A 6 -42.25 2.14 -10.03
C GLN A 6 -40.89 1.75 -10.65
N SER A 7 -40.19 2.72 -11.24
CA SER A 7 -38.86 2.53 -11.80
C SER A 7 -37.82 2.71 -10.69
N SER A 8 -37.13 1.64 -10.33
CA SER A 8 -35.97 1.68 -9.44
C SER A 8 -34.70 1.83 -10.27
N ARG A 9 -33.92 2.88 -10.02
CA ARG A 9 -32.60 3.09 -10.62
C ARG A 9 -31.52 2.97 -9.55
N PHE A 10 -30.46 2.24 -9.86
CA PHE A 10 -29.27 2.16 -9.03
C PHE A 10 -28.12 2.79 -9.81
N SER A 11 -27.48 3.80 -9.22
CA SER A 11 -26.30 4.45 -9.80
C SER A 11 -25.05 3.88 -9.14
N ILE A 12 -24.20 3.22 -9.92
CA ILE A 12 -22.88 2.79 -9.45
C ILE A 12 -21.92 3.93 -9.72
N PHE A 13 -21.37 4.51 -8.66
CA PHE A 13 -20.28 5.46 -8.77
C PHE A 13 -18.97 4.78 -8.38
N PHE A 14 -17.96 4.88 -9.24
CA PHE A 14 -16.59 4.51 -8.89
C PHE A 14 -15.88 5.76 -8.35
N PHE A 15 -16.26 6.21 -7.15
CA PHE A 15 -15.51 7.26 -6.46
C PHE A 15 -14.48 6.62 -5.53
N LEU A 16 -13.32 6.26 -6.07
CA LEU A 16 -12.10 6.41 -5.28
C LEU A 16 -11.77 7.88 -5.34
N SER A 17 -11.99 8.58 -4.23
CA SER A 17 -12.20 10.03 -4.22
C SER A 17 -11.01 10.89 -4.67
N CYS A 18 -9.87 10.28 -5.00
CA CYS A 18 -8.72 10.90 -5.66
C CYS A 18 -8.08 9.85 -6.60
N SER A 19 -8.56 9.73 -7.84
CA SER A 19 -8.01 8.76 -8.83
C SER A 19 -7.52 9.44 -10.11
N SER A 20 -7.10 10.70 -10.01
CA SER A 20 -6.53 11.42 -11.14
C SER A 20 -5.01 11.24 -11.23
N TRP A 21 -4.45 11.50 -12.42
CA TRP A 21 -2.99 11.62 -12.60
C TRP A 21 -2.38 12.72 -11.73
N GLY A 22 -3.14 13.77 -11.39
CA GLY A 22 -2.69 14.83 -10.49
C GLY A 22 -2.53 14.30 -9.06
N ASP A 23 -3.48 13.52 -8.57
CA ASP A 23 -3.42 12.90 -7.24
C ASP A 23 -2.25 11.91 -7.15
N PHE A 24 -2.09 11.08 -8.19
CA PHE A 24 -0.95 10.15 -8.29
C PHE A 24 0.39 10.87 -8.30
N LEU A 25 0.48 12.01 -9.00
CA LEU A 25 1.69 12.82 -9.00
C LEU A 25 1.97 13.39 -7.60
N LEU A 26 0.95 13.89 -6.90
CA LEU A 26 1.07 14.44 -5.55
C LEU A 26 1.45 13.38 -4.51
N ASP A 27 1.03 12.13 -4.69
CA ASP A 27 1.41 11.00 -3.85
C ASP A 27 2.88 10.61 -4.03
N VAL A 28 3.38 10.61 -5.27
CA VAL A 28 4.75 10.14 -5.55
C VAL A 28 5.82 11.23 -5.39
N ILE A 29 5.52 12.48 -5.73
CA ILE A 29 6.51 13.58 -5.68
C ILE A 29 7.22 13.69 -4.33
N PRO A 30 6.54 13.64 -3.17
CA PRO A 30 7.21 13.75 -1.87
C PRO A 30 8.27 12.67 -1.66
N GLY A 31 7.97 11.41 -2.00
CA GLY A 31 8.91 10.30 -1.92
C GLY A 31 10.10 10.45 -2.87
N LEU A 32 9.86 10.92 -4.09
CA LEU A 32 10.90 11.17 -5.09
C LEU A 32 11.82 12.34 -4.69
N VAL A 33 11.24 13.42 -4.15
CA VAL A 33 12.01 14.57 -3.64
C VAL A 33 12.85 14.16 -2.44
N PHE A 34 12.29 13.40 -1.49
CA PHE A 34 13.02 12.98 -0.30
C PHE A 34 14.18 12.02 -0.61
N SER A 35 13.95 11.03 -1.46
CA SER A 35 15.00 10.11 -1.93
C SER A 35 16.11 10.86 -2.68
N THR A 36 15.74 11.75 -3.60
CA THR A 36 16.71 12.58 -4.32
C THR A 36 17.49 13.50 -3.38
N ALA A 37 16.84 14.09 -2.37
CA ALA A 37 17.50 14.97 -1.42
C ALA A 37 18.51 14.24 -0.52
N LYS A 38 18.41 12.93 -0.31
CA LYS A 38 19.45 12.16 0.40
C LYS A 38 20.77 12.19 -0.37
N GLU A 39 20.71 12.11 -1.69
CA GLU A 39 21.87 12.03 -2.59
C GLU A 39 22.35 13.42 -3.02
N ASP A 40 21.43 14.30 -3.41
CA ASP A 40 21.71 15.62 -3.97
C ASP A 40 21.60 16.73 -2.92
N VAL A 41 22.64 17.52 -2.77
CA VAL A 41 22.70 18.66 -1.85
C VAL A 41 21.84 19.84 -2.35
N ALA A 42 21.59 19.95 -3.66
CA ALA A 42 20.84 21.06 -4.25
C ALA A 42 19.42 21.18 -3.66
N LEU A 43 18.74 20.04 -3.44
CA LEU A 43 17.42 19.98 -2.80
C LEU A 43 17.44 20.25 -1.30
N ARG A 44 18.61 20.16 -0.66
CA ARG A 44 18.81 20.47 0.77
C ARG A 44 19.22 21.92 1.00
N THR A 45 19.51 22.69 -0.06
CA THR A 45 19.83 24.11 0.07
C THR A 45 18.62 24.90 0.57
N SER A 46 18.86 25.86 1.47
CA SER A 46 17.80 26.70 1.99
C SER A 46 17.20 27.59 0.90
N ILE A 47 15.88 27.80 1.00
CA ILE A 47 15.22 28.81 0.17
C ILE A 47 15.65 30.22 0.59
N PRO A 48 15.72 31.20 -0.33
CA PRO A 48 16.02 32.58 0.02
C PRO A 48 15.03 33.12 1.06
N ARG A 49 15.53 33.75 2.14
CA ARG A 49 14.70 34.20 3.29
C ARG A 49 13.50 35.07 2.91
N LYS A 50 13.65 35.88 1.86
CA LYS A 50 12.60 36.81 1.39
C LYS A 50 11.67 36.19 0.35
N LEU A 51 11.92 34.96 -0.11
CA LEU A 51 11.15 34.35 -1.19
C LEU A 51 9.66 34.26 -0.86
N LEU A 52 9.33 33.86 0.37
CA LEU A 52 7.94 33.76 0.85
C LEU A 52 7.28 35.13 1.09
N MET A 53 8.04 36.22 1.02
CA MET A 53 7.55 37.59 1.20
C MET A 53 7.44 38.36 -0.14
N GLN A 54 7.82 37.74 -1.26
CA GLN A 54 7.76 38.35 -2.58
C GLN A 54 6.37 38.21 -3.19
N VAL A 55 5.87 39.28 -3.82
CA VAL A 55 4.63 39.27 -4.61
C VAL A 55 4.82 38.53 -5.94
N ASP A 56 6.04 38.54 -6.46
CA ASP A 56 6.44 37.85 -7.69
C ASP A 56 7.47 36.76 -7.40
N ILE A 57 7.19 35.55 -7.85
CA ILE A 57 8.01 34.34 -7.65
C ILE A 57 8.84 34.04 -8.92
N ALA A 58 8.78 34.90 -9.96
CA ALA A 58 9.44 34.69 -11.25
C ALA A 58 10.90 34.24 -11.13
N GLY A 59 11.69 34.83 -10.23
CA GLY A 59 13.10 34.45 -10.02
C GLY A 59 13.33 33.02 -9.49
N SER A 60 12.30 32.36 -8.93
CA SER A 60 12.38 30.96 -8.48
C SER A 60 11.77 29.97 -9.46
N THR A 61 11.09 30.45 -10.51
CA THR A 61 10.48 29.59 -11.53
C THR A 61 11.54 28.82 -12.32
N GLU A 62 12.67 29.44 -12.65
CA GLU A 62 13.78 28.79 -13.34
C GLU A 62 14.39 27.67 -12.49
N LYS A 63 14.64 27.94 -11.20
CA LYS A 63 15.18 26.95 -10.27
C LYS A 63 14.22 25.78 -10.07
N LEU A 64 12.92 26.06 -9.88
CA LEU A 64 11.90 25.02 -9.75
C LEU A 64 11.77 24.19 -11.04
N SER A 65 11.79 24.84 -12.21
CA SER A 65 11.75 24.16 -13.51
C SER A 65 12.96 23.24 -13.69
N SER A 66 14.15 23.68 -13.29
CA SER A 66 15.34 22.84 -13.30
C SER A 66 15.20 21.62 -12.39
N ILE A 67 14.63 21.80 -11.20
CA ILE A 67 14.38 20.70 -10.26
C ILE A 67 13.39 19.70 -10.86
N LEU A 68 12.28 20.17 -11.43
CA LEU A 68 11.26 19.29 -12.02
C LEU A 68 11.83 18.46 -13.19
N ARG A 69 12.67 19.04 -14.05
CA ARG A 69 13.35 18.29 -15.11
C ARG A 69 14.28 17.23 -14.55
N MET A 70 15.10 17.57 -13.55
CA MET A 70 15.97 16.61 -12.87
C MET A 70 15.19 15.45 -12.24
N LEU A 71 14.04 15.74 -11.60
CA LEU A 71 13.17 14.71 -11.04
C LEU A 71 12.58 13.81 -12.13
N ALA A 72 12.18 14.38 -13.28
CA ALA A 72 11.71 13.62 -14.42
C ALA A 72 12.81 12.70 -15.00
N ASP A 73 14.01 13.23 -15.20
CA ASP A 73 15.17 12.45 -15.68
C ASP A 73 15.50 11.30 -14.71
N ARG A 74 15.48 11.56 -13.40
CA ARG A 74 15.68 10.52 -12.39
C ARG A 74 14.58 9.48 -12.43
N LEU A 75 13.33 9.90 -12.58
CA LEU A 75 12.20 8.99 -12.66
C LEU A 75 12.36 8.01 -13.84
N GLU A 76 12.76 8.50 -15.01
CA GLU A 76 13.00 7.66 -16.19
C GLU A 76 14.14 6.66 -15.99
N ASN A 77 15.18 7.04 -15.26
CA ASN A 77 16.38 6.21 -15.08
C ASN A 77 16.28 5.19 -13.93
N THR A 78 15.60 5.53 -12.84
CA THR A 78 15.54 4.67 -11.63
C THR A 78 14.33 3.74 -11.65
N GLY A 79 13.23 4.11 -12.30
CA GLY A 79 12.01 3.29 -12.41
C GLY A 79 11.27 3.00 -11.08
N GLU A 80 11.75 3.55 -9.96
CA GLU A 80 11.19 3.32 -8.63
C GLU A 80 10.20 4.43 -8.24
N LEU A 81 8.92 4.22 -8.57
CA LEU A 81 7.81 5.04 -8.07
C LEU A 81 7.19 4.40 -6.83
N ARG A 82 7.13 5.15 -5.73
CA ARG A 82 6.52 4.72 -4.46
C ARG A 82 5.25 5.53 -4.22
N ALA A 83 4.15 5.08 -4.83
CA ALA A 83 2.82 5.61 -4.58
C ALA A 83 2.19 4.88 -3.39
N SER A 84 2.55 5.27 -2.16
CA SER A 84 2.24 4.47 -0.98
C SER A 84 0.86 4.78 -0.42
N ASP A 85 0.55 6.06 -0.23
CA ASP A 85 -0.67 6.46 0.49
C ASP A 85 -1.90 6.17 -0.37
N MET A 86 -1.85 6.42 -1.67
CA MET A 86 -2.96 6.07 -2.56
C MET A 86 -3.21 4.56 -2.65
N ARG A 87 -2.14 3.73 -2.69
CA ARG A 87 -2.30 2.26 -2.74
C ARG A 87 -2.87 1.73 -1.44
N LYS A 88 -2.43 2.30 -0.32
CA LYS A 88 -2.91 1.98 1.02
C LYS A 88 -4.37 2.40 1.20
N ASP A 89 -4.73 3.61 0.80
CA ASP A 89 -6.12 4.08 0.85
C ASP A 89 -7.04 3.19 0.00
N PHE A 90 -6.61 2.88 -1.23
CA PHE A 90 -7.33 2.00 -2.14
C PHE A 90 -7.61 0.62 -1.52
N ILE A 91 -6.60 -0.02 -0.93
CA ILE A 91 -6.76 -1.36 -0.36
C ILE A 91 -7.53 -1.34 0.96
N MET A 92 -7.46 -0.26 1.74
CA MET A 92 -8.17 -0.15 3.02
C MET A 92 -9.65 0.16 2.84
N ASN A 93 -10.00 0.93 1.81
CA ASN A 93 -11.37 1.38 1.61
C ASN A 93 -12.17 0.52 0.62
N ARG A 94 -11.55 -0.41 -0.10
CA ARG A 94 -12.27 -1.30 -1.02
C ARG A 94 -13.07 -2.38 -0.30
N LEU A 95 -14.06 -2.92 -0.99
CA LEU A 95 -14.79 -4.09 -0.52
C LEU A 95 -13.90 -5.34 -0.36
N PRO A 96 -14.19 -6.20 0.64
CA PRO A 96 -13.60 -7.53 0.72
C PRO A 96 -14.08 -8.40 -0.46
N PRO A 97 -13.35 -9.48 -0.79
CA PRO A 97 -13.77 -10.41 -1.84
C PRO A 97 -15.19 -10.93 -1.62
N CYS A 98 -15.95 -11.09 -2.70
CA CYS A 98 -17.26 -11.72 -2.66
C CYS A 98 -17.08 -13.24 -2.58
N LEU A 99 -16.88 -13.74 -1.36
CA LEU A 99 -16.92 -15.17 -1.08
C LEU A 99 -18.40 -15.59 -1.01
N GLY A 100 -18.80 -16.61 -1.77
CA GLY A 100 -20.20 -17.03 -1.83
C GLY A 100 -20.77 -17.48 -0.48
N CYS A 101 -22.09 -17.72 -0.40
CA CYS A 101 -22.80 -18.08 0.85
C CYS A 101 -22.29 -19.32 1.61
N ASN A 102 -21.36 -20.10 1.05
CA ASN A 102 -20.80 -21.31 1.67
C ASN A 102 -19.33 -21.15 2.09
N SER A 103 -18.77 -19.95 1.98
CA SER A 103 -17.40 -19.69 2.40
C SER A 103 -17.41 -19.21 3.84
N ASP A 104 -17.28 -20.18 4.75
CA ASP A 104 -16.99 -19.91 6.14
C ASP A 104 -15.74 -19.02 6.24
N SER A 105 -15.80 -18.08 7.18
CA SER A 105 -14.78 -17.10 7.59
C SER A 105 -13.38 -17.31 7.01
N LEU A 106 -12.76 -16.23 6.50
CA LEU A 106 -11.33 -16.07 6.15
C LEU A 106 -10.40 -16.51 7.29
N THR A 107 -10.37 -17.81 7.52
CA THR A 107 -9.59 -18.52 8.51
C THR A 107 -8.55 -19.32 7.73
N PRO A 108 -7.28 -19.28 8.14
CA PRO A 108 -6.23 -20.02 7.48
C PRO A 108 -6.59 -21.52 7.45
N GLY A 109 -7.03 -21.97 6.28
CA GLY A 109 -7.42 -23.35 6.04
C GLY A 109 -6.31 -24.16 5.38
N GLY A 110 -6.38 -25.48 5.51
CA GLY A 110 -5.46 -26.40 4.85
C GLY A 110 -4.21 -26.74 5.66
N LYS A 111 -3.14 -27.13 4.96
CA LYS A 111 -1.88 -27.55 5.57
C LYS A 111 -1.02 -26.34 5.92
N LEU A 112 -0.36 -26.39 7.07
CA LEU A 112 0.63 -25.39 7.46
C LEU A 112 1.79 -25.37 6.44
N PRO A 113 2.20 -24.20 5.90
CA PRO A 113 3.32 -24.14 4.97
C PRO A 113 4.63 -24.52 5.67
N LYS A 114 5.40 -25.39 5.01
CA LYS A 114 6.75 -25.81 5.40
C LYS A 114 7.73 -25.53 4.27
N LEU A 115 9.03 -25.67 4.53
CA LEU A 115 10.09 -25.41 3.54
C LEU A 115 9.94 -26.19 2.22
N ASP A 116 9.42 -27.41 2.26
CA ASP A 116 9.18 -28.29 1.11
C ASP A 116 7.84 -28.05 0.42
N SER A 117 6.97 -27.22 1.01
CA SER A 117 5.63 -26.95 0.50
C SER A 117 5.66 -26.08 -0.75
N LYS A 118 4.65 -26.26 -1.61
CA LYS A 118 4.40 -25.38 -2.74
C LYS A 118 3.31 -24.39 -2.37
N ILE A 119 3.56 -23.12 -2.61
CA ILE A 119 2.64 -22.04 -2.26
C ILE A 119 2.20 -21.26 -3.50
N ARG A 120 0.98 -20.70 -3.46
CA ARG A 120 0.45 -19.81 -4.50
C ARG A 120 -0.31 -18.67 -3.87
N LEU A 121 -0.13 -17.46 -4.40
CA LEU A 121 -0.89 -16.29 -3.96
C LEU A 121 -2.38 -16.45 -4.28
N GLN A 122 -3.23 -16.25 -3.27
CA GLN A 122 -4.66 -16.09 -3.40
C GLN A 122 -5.02 -14.60 -3.36
N PHE A 123 -6.19 -14.25 -3.89
CA PHE A 123 -6.73 -12.89 -3.82
C PHE A 123 -5.75 -11.79 -4.23
N ARG A 124 -4.99 -12.02 -5.31
CA ARG A 124 -3.96 -11.09 -5.82
C ARG A 124 -4.45 -9.66 -5.92
N ASP A 125 -5.66 -9.47 -6.44
CA ASP A 125 -6.23 -8.14 -6.65
C ASP A 125 -6.66 -7.46 -5.34
N HIS A 126 -6.67 -8.19 -4.21
CA HIS A 126 -7.04 -7.72 -2.88
C HIS A 126 -5.85 -7.57 -1.93
N ALA A 127 -4.61 -7.63 -2.43
CA ALA A 127 -3.41 -7.38 -1.65
C ALA A 127 -2.38 -6.53 -2.43
N VAL A 128 -1.74 -5.60 -1.74
CA VAL A 128 -0.74 -4.69 -2.30
C VAL A 128 0.53 -4.70 -1.47
N ILE A 129 1.67 -4.53 -2.14
CA ILE A 129 2.98 -4.38 -1.51
C ILE A 129 3.39 -2.91 -1.59
N THR A 130 3.73 -2.30 -0.47
CA THR A 130 4.33 -0.97 -0.39
C THR A 130 5.69 -1.02 0.30
N VAL A 131 6.52 -0.01 0.05
CA VAL A 131 7.81 0.17 0.71
C VAL A 131 7.79 1.56 1.31
N GLU A 132 7.86 1.62 2.63
CA GLU A 132 7.68 2.84 3.40
C GLU A 132 8.82 2.97 4.43
N PRO A 133 9.18 4.19 4.83
CA PRO A 133 10.04 4.38 5.98
C PRO A 133 9.37 3.81 7.22
N ASP A 134 10.15 3.13 8.05
CA ASP A 134 9.70 2.58 9.32
C ASP A 134 9.09 3.67 10.22
N GLN A 135 7.79 3.53 10.51
CA GLN A 135 7.05 4.50 11.34
C GLN A 135 7.28 4.31 12.84
N ASP A 136 7.74 3.14 13.29
CA ASP A 136 7.83 2.78 14.71
C ASP A 136 9.21 3.10 15.33
N ASN A 137 10.17 3.53 14.53
CA ASN A 137 11.55 3.70 14.97
C ASN A 137 11.91 5.18 15.09
N SER A 138 12.13 5.65 16.32
CA SER A 138 12.53 7.02 16.64
C SER A 138 14.00 7.32 16.35
N ASP A 139 14.78 6.32 15.97
CA ASP A 139 16.21 6.47 15.70
C ASP A 139 16.49 7.15 14.34
N ASP A 140 17.53 7.99 14.31
CA ASP A 140 17.94 8.88 13.22
C ASP A 140 18.17 8.23 11.83
N VAL A 141 18.10 6.90 11.73
CA VAL A 141 18.18 6.17 10.45
C VAL A 141 16.85 5.49 10.18
N ARG A 142 15.94 6.20 9.50
CA ARG A 142 14.68 5.63 8.97
C ARG A 142 14.99 4.47 8.04
N LYS A 143 14.92 3.24 8.55
CA LYS A 143 15.05 2.02 7.76
C LYS A 143 13.82 1.86 6.89
N GLU A 144 14.00 1.41 5.66
CA GLU A 144 12.88 1.08 4.78
C GLU A 144 12.36 -0.32 5.12
N MET A 145 11.04 -0.43 5.23
CA MET A 145 10.33 -1.67 5.50
C MET A 145 9.34 -1.95 4.36
N VAL A 146 9.05 -3.23 4.16
CA VAL A 146 8.06 -3.69 3.19
C VAL A 146 6.77 -3.99 3.94
N TYR A 147 5.67 -3.42 3.48
CA TYR A 147 4.35 -3.65 4.02
C TYR A 147 3.49 -4.40 3.02
N VAL A 148 2.75 -5.39 3.51
CA VAL A 148 1.73 -6.11 2.74
C VAL A 148 0.38 -5.78 3.34
N TYR A 149 -0.42 -5.05 2.59
CA TYR A 149 -1.79 -4.68 2.97
C TYR A 149 -2.79 -5.50 2.17
N HIS A 150 -3.93 -5.82 2.77
CA HIS A 150 -5.00 -6.54 2.08
C HIS A 150 -6.38 -6.10 2.52
N SER A 151 -7.37 -6.39 1.68
CA SER A 151 -8.78 -6.02 1.90
C SER A 151 -9.66 -7.17 2.37
N LEU A 152 -9.09 -8.34 2.66
CA LEU A 152 -9.85 -9.54 3.03
C LEU A 152 -10.73 -9.30 4.27
N ARG A 153 -10.24 -8.56 5.25
CA ARG A 153 -10.94 -8.25 6.51
C ARG A 153 -11.68 -6.91 6.49
N ASN A 154 -11.81 -6.26 5.33
CA ASN A 154 -12.53 -5.00 5.23
C ASN A 154 -14.02 -5.23 5.49
N ARG A 155 -14.67 -4.26 6.13
CA ARG A 155 -16.09 -4.34 6.45
C ARG A 155 -16.92 -3.86 5.26
N ARG A 156 -17.84 -4.71 4.81
CA ARG A 156 -18.75 -4.38 3.71
C ARG A 156 -19.79 -3.35 4.17
N GLU A 157 -20.12 -3.36 5.46
CA GLU A 157 -21.13 -2.54 6.11
C GLU A 157 -20.73 -1.05 6.16
N THR A 158 -19.44 -0.75 6.27
CA THR A 158 -18.90 0.62 6.39
C THR A 158 -18.27 1.12 5.10
N HIS A 159 -18.39 0.38 3.99
CA HIS A 159 -17.78 0.72 2.72
C HIS A 159 -18.37 2.03 2.16
N MET A 160 -17.51 3.03 1.93
CA MET A 160 -17.88 4.37 1.41
C MET A 160 -18.79 5.21 2.32
N MET A 161 -18.94 4.83 3.60
CA MET A 161 -19.73 5.60 4.57
C MET A 161 -18.93 6.72 5.24
N GLY A 162 -17.62 6.80 4.98
CA GLY A 162 -16.69 7.61 5.75
C GLY A 162 -16.49 7.03 7.15
N THR A 163 -15.34 7.25 7.76
CA THR A 163 -15.22 7.10 9.21
C THR A 163 -15.93 8.31 9.81
N GLU A 164 -17.21 8.16 10.17
CA GLU A 164 -17.76 9.05 11.18
C GLU A 164 -16.83 8.93 12.40
N ASP A 165 -16.33 10.05 12.90
CA ASP A 165 -15.49 10.13 14.10
C ASP A 165 -16.23 9.43 15.25
N ASP A 166 -16.02 8.13 15.41
CA ASP A 166 -16.54 7.34 16.52
C ASP A 166 -15.62 7.55 17.73
N ASP A 167 -15.51 8.82 18.14
CA ASP A 167 -14.99 9.25 19.44
C ASP A 167 -15.87 8.71 20.60
N THR A 168 -16.99 8.04 20.29
CA THR A 168 -17.87 7.37 21.25
C THR A 168 -17.57 5.88 21.46
N ALA A 169 -16.67 5.26 20.70
CA ALA A 169 -16.20 3.89 20.95
C ALA A 169 -14.94 3.86 21.84
N SER A 170 -14.89 4.72 22.86
CA SER A 170 -13.91 4.65 23.95
C SER A 170 -14.56 4.05 25.20
N MET A 171 -14.77 2.73 25.21
CA MET A 171 -14.58 1.85 26.36
C MET A 171 -14.74 0.40 25.89
N GLU A 172 -13.66 -0.37 25.99
CA GLU A 172 -13.56 -1.82 25.73
C GLU A 172 -13.49 -2.26 24.25
N GLY A 173 -12.27 -2.28 23.71
CA GLY A 173 -11.89 -3.23 22.65
C GLY A 173 -11.63 -2.66 21.24
N ALA A 174 -11.86 -1.37 21.00
CA ALA A 174 -11.51 -0.73 19.74
C ALA A 174 -10.11 -0.11 19.82
N ALA A 175 -9.08 -0.93 19.61
CA ALA A 175 -7.78 -0.38 19.23
C ALA A 175 -7.99 0.47 17.96
N GLN A 176 -7.54 1.72 18.01
CA GLN A 176 -7.33 2.56 16.82
C GLN A 176 -6.88 1.67 15.66
N GLN A 177 -7.66 1.63 14.58
CA GLN A 177 -7.39 0.83 13.40
C GLN A 177 -6.18 1.42 12.67
N THR A 178 -5.00 1.26 13.27
CA THR A 178 -3.76 1.30 12.52
C THR A 178 -3.86 0.15 11.52
N PRO A 179 -3.66 0.41 10.22
CA PRO A 179 -3.79 -0.62 9.20
C PRO A 179 -2.77 -1.72 9.50
N HIS A 180 -3.26 -2.84 10.03
CA HIS A 180 -2.45 -4.01 10.37
C HIS A 180 -2.03 -4.74 9.08
N GLY A 181 -1.14 -4.12 8.32
CA GLY A 181 -0.40 -4.79 7.26
C GLY A 181 0.70 -5.66 7.84
N LEU A 182 1.04 -6.74 7.15
CA LEU A 182 2.22 -7.53 7.49
C LEU A 182 3.46 -6.69 7.20
N ARG A 183 4.44 -6.76 8.10
CA ARG A 183 5.65 -5.93 8.07
C ARG A 183 6.89 -6.81 7.93
N PHE A 184 7.72 -6.51 6.95
CA PHE A 184 8.94 -7.26 6.67
C PHE A 184 10.15 -6.35 6.42
N PRO A 185 11.38 -6.82 6.67
CA PRO A 185 12.59 -6.14 6.22
C PRO A 185 12.64 -5.98 4.70
N LEU A 186 13.36 -4.95 4.21
CA LEU A 186 13.53 -4.71 2.77
C LEU A 186 14.10 -5.91 1.99
N SER A 187 14.91 -6.76 2.63
CA SER A 187 15.46 -7.99 2.04
C SER A 187 14.38 -8.99 1.58
N TYR A 188 13.14 -8.88 2.07
CA TYR A 188 12.03 -9.76 1.70
C TYR A 188 11.33 -9.33 0.41
N LEU A 189 11.65 -8.14 -0.12
CA LEU A 189 10.95 -7.55 -1.26
C LEU A 189 10.99 -8.44 -2.51
N ASP A 190 12.14 -9.04 -2.81
CA ASP A 190 12.28 -9.85 -4.03
C ASP A 190 11.58 -11.21 -3.92
N ALA A 191 11.57 -11.81 -2.72
CA ALA A 191 10.75 -12.99 -2.45
C ALA A 191 9.24 -12.69 -2.54
N LEU A 192 8.80 -11.52 -2.08
CA LEU A 192 7.41 -11.07 -2.24
C LEU A 192 7.05 -10.83 -3.72
N LYS A 193 7.92 -10.16 -4.50
CA LYS A 193 7.74 -10.01 -5.95
C LYS A 193 7.64 -11.36 -6.65
N GLN A 194 8.47 -12.33 -6.25
CA GLN A 194 8.43 -13.69 -6.78
C GLN A 194 7.05 -14.35 -6.56
N ILE A 195 6.48 -14.23 -5.35
CA ILE A 195 5.14 -14.75 -5.04
C ILE A 195 4.05 -14.01 -5.86
N TRP A 196 4.16 -12.69 -6.02
CA TRP A 196 3.19 -11.87 -6.76
C TRP A 196 3.24 -12.05 -8.28
N SER A 197 4.29 -12.66 -8.82
CA SER A 197 4.43 -12.93 -10.26
C SER A 197 3.39 -13.91 -10.81
N GLY A 198 2.72 -14.68 -9.94
CA GLY A 198 1.54 -15.49 -10.27
C GLY A 198 1.82 -16.98 -10.52
N SER A 199 3.07 -17.43 -10.45
CA SER A 199 3.39 -18.86 -10.47
C SER A 199 3.28 -19.50 -9.09
N THR A 200 3.00 -20.81 -9.04
CA THR A 200 3.24 -21.61 -7.83
C THR A 200 4.74 -21.70 -7.56
N VAL A 201 5.17 -21.43 -6.33
CA VAL A 201 6.59 -21.37 -5.94
C VAL A 201 6.84 -22.31 -4.76
N CYS A 202 7.95 -23.04 -4.75
CA CYS A 202 8.36 -23.82 -3.58
C CYS A 202 8.93 -22.89 -2.50
N VAL A 203 8.57 -23.07 -1.22
CA VAL A 203 9.05 -22.21 -0.12
C VAL A 203 10.58 -22.17 -0.06
N LYS A 204 11.26 -23.31 -0.26
CA LYS A 204 12.73 -23.39 -0.36
C LYS A 204 13.36 -22.53 -1.48
N GLU A 205 12.63 -22.23 -2.55
CA GLU A 205 13.09 -21.47 -3.72
C GLU A 205 12.86 -19.96 -3.59
N LEU A 206 12.28 -19.51 -2.47
CA LEU A 206 12.13 -18.09 -2.20
C LEU A 206 13.49 -17.40 -2.12
N GLN A 207 13.56 -16.19 -2.68
CA GLN A 207 14.76 -15.33 -2.70
C GLN A 207 15.05 -14.72 -1.32
N LEU A 208 15.35 -15.58 -0.36
CA LEU A 208 15.75 -15.26 1.01
C LEU A 208 16.97 -16.09 1.41
N THR A 209 17.71 -15.59 2.40
CA THR A 209 19.00 -16.17 2.78
C THR A 209 18.86 -17.41 3.66
N SER A 210 17.99 -17.37 4.68
CA SER A 210 17.80 -18.46 5.63
C SER A 210 16.54 -19.26 5.32
N ALA A 211 16.57 -20.56 5.64
CA ALA A 211 15.38 -21.41 5.58
C ALA A 211 14.28 -20.93 6.55
N GLU A 212 14.67 -20.43 7.72
CA GLU A 212 13.75 -19.90 8.73
C GLU A 212 13.00 -18.66 8.21
N GLU A 213 13.70 -17.76 7.53
CA GLU A 213 13.08 -16.57 6.92
C GLU A 213 12.03 -16.95 5.87
N LYS A 214 12.30 -18.00 5.08
CA LYS A 214 11.38 -18.50 4.05
C LYS A 214 10.12 -19.08 4.65
N GLU A 215 10.26 -19.91 5.69
CA GLU A 215 9.11 -20.46 6.41
C GLU A 215 8.32 -19.36 7.12
N ASN A 216 8.99 -18.43 7.79
CA ASN A 216 8.33 -17.31 8.48
C ASN A 216 7.54 -16.42 7.51
N LEU A 217 8.09 -16.11 6.32
CA LEU A 217 7.37 -15.38 5.28
C LEU A 217 6.11 -16.13 4.83
N ALA A 218 6.24 -17.43 4.54
CA ALA A 218 5.12 -18.25 4.11
C ALA A 218 4.04 -18.35 5.21
N LEU A 219 4.45 -18.56 6.46
CA LEU A 219 3.57 -18.61 7.62
C LEU A 219 2.79 -17.29 7.80
N ALA A 220 3.48 -16.15 7.77
CA ALA A 220 2.85 -14.84 7.92
C ALA A 220 1.80 -14.54 6.84
N LEU A 221 2.10 -14.88 5.58
CA LEU A 221 1.13 -14.73 4.49
C LEU A 221 -0.04 -15.71 4.61
N TRP A 222 0.22 -16.94 5.08
CA TRP A 222 -0.81 -17.95 5.28
C TRP A 222 -1.76 -17.59 6.42
N THR A 223 -1.27 -17.03 7.52
CA THR A 223 -2.10 -16.56 8.64
C THR A 223 -3.10 -15.46 8.23
N GLU A 224 -2.79 -14.72 7.17
CA GLU A 224 -3.69 -13.72 6.58
C GLU A 224 -4.49 -14.24 5.38
N CYS A 225 -4.52 -15.56 5.15
CA CYS A 225 -5.23 -16.20 4.03
C CYS A 225 -4.79 -15.69 2.64
N LEU A 226 -3.56 -15.17 2.53
CA LEU A 226 -3.03 -14.65 1.27
C LEU A 226 -2.43 -15.73 0.39
N ILE A 227 -2.13 -16.92 0.93
CA ILE A 227 -1.55 -18.01 0.16
C ILE A 227 -2.26 -19.35 0.37
N GLU A 228 -2.24 -20.17 -0.68
CA GLU A 228 -2.64 -21.58 -0.67
C GLU A 228 -1.42 -22.49 -0.60
N VAL A 229 -1.55 -23.65 0.05
CA VAL A 229 -0.49 -24.66 0.17
C VAL A 229 -0.89 -25.95 -0.56
N PHE A 230 0.01 -26.50 -1.38
CA PHE A 230 -0.16 -27.73 -2.16
C PHE A 230 0.75 -28.85 -1.67
#